data_AF-A0A7S1G391-F1
#
_entry.id   AF-A0A7S1G391-F1
#
_cell.length_a   1.000
_cell.length_b   1.000
_cell.length_c   1.000
_cell.angle_alpha   90.00
_cell.angle_beta   90.00
_cell.angle_gamma   90.00
#
_symmetry.space_group_name_H-M   'P 1'
#
loop_
_entity.id
_entity.type
_entity.pdbx_description
1 polymer ?
#
loop_
_entity_poly.entity_id
_entity_poly.type
_entity_poly.pdbx_seq_one_letter_code
_entity_poly.pdbx_strand_id
1 'polypeptide(L)'
;ESQARSALLRLRGSERAAESELGVLQHEAAAAPPLAAGERREKKWKDVIADPTIRMPLIMLLVLHTGQQLSGINGLMQFSTGFFSNAGLDNPAVGTLLVGCVNGLFTAAAILLIERLGRRTLLL
;
A
#
# COMPACT_ATOMS: atom_id res chain seq x y z
N GLU A 1 -36.22 2.21 -10.11
CA GLU A 1 -37.13 2.41 -8.95
C GLU A 1 -37.67 1.11 -8.35
N SER A 2 -38.21 0.17 -9.15
CA SER A 2 -38.81 -1.07 -8.64
C SER A 2 -37.86 -1.96 -7.81
N GLN A 3 -36.58 -2.06 -8.21
CA GLN A 3 -35.56 -2.83 -7.49
C GLN A 3 -35.11 -2.17 -6.17
N ALA A 4 -35.03 -0.84 -6.14
CA ALA A 4 -34.66 -0.10 -4.94
C ALA A 4 -35.78 -0.19 -3.88
N ARG A 5 -37.03 -0.04 -4.31
CA ARG A 5 -38.21 -0.18 -3.45
C ARG A 5 -38.31 -1.59 -2.86
N SER A 6 -38.13 -2.65 -3.65
CA SER A 6 -38.20 -4.03 -3.15
C SER A 6 -37.06 -4.39 -2.18
N ALA A 7 -35.87 -3.84 -2.37
CA ALA A 7 -34.75 -3.99 -1.44
C ALA A 7 -35.02 -3.29 -0.09
N LEU A 8 -35.55 -2.06 -0.13
CA LEU A 8 -35.94 -1.32 1.08
C LEU A 8 -37.10 -2.00 1.83
N LEU A 9 -38.07 -2.56 1.10
CA LEU A 9 -39.15 -3.35 1.69
C LEU A 9 -38.63 -4.59 2.42
N ARG A 10 -37.63 -5.29 1.87
CA ARG A 10 -36.97 -6.41 2.56
C ARG A 10 -36.22 -5.98 3.82
N LEU A 11 -35.65 -4.79 3.85
CA LEU A 11 -34.85 -4.30 4.97
C LEU A 11 -35.67 -3.70 6.11
N ARG A 12 -36.76 -2.99 5.78
CA ARG A 12 -37.60 -2.26 6.76
C ARG A 12 -38.89 -2.98 7.13
N GLY A 13 -39.37 -3.92 6.32
CA GLY A 13 -40.55 -4.74 6.60
C GLY A 13 -41.91 -4.00 6.59
N SER A 14 -41.92 -2.70 6.30
CA SER A 14 -43.13 -1.87 6.23
C SER A 14 -43.10 -0.97 5.00
N GLU A 15 -44.19 -0.96 4.23
CA GLU A 15 -44.30 -0.19 2.98
C GLU A 15 -44.13 1.30 3.18
N ARG A 16 -44.73 1.85 4.24
CA ARG A 16 -44.67 3.29 4.53
C ARG A 16 -43.25 3.77 4.85
N ALA A 17 -42.46 2.94 5.55
CA ALA A 17 -41.08 3.28 5.88
C ALA A 17 -40.18 3.22 4.63
N ALA A 18 -40.39 2.23 3.77
CA ALA A 18 -39.63 2.08 2.53
C ALA A 18 -39.93 3.23 1.54
N GLU A 19 -41.18 3.68 1.43
CA GLU A 19 -41.54 4.83 0.58
C GLU A 19 -40.97 6.15 1.11
N SER A 20 -41.02 6.35 2.43
CA SER A 20 -40.44 7.54 3.05
C SER A 20 -38.93 7.62 2.85
N GLU A 21 -38.19 6.51 3.04
CA GLU A 21 -36.75 6.48 2.80
C GLU A 21 -36.41 6.62 1.31
N LEU A 22 -37.21 6.02 0.41
CA LEU A 22 -37.01 6.15 -1.02
C LEU A 22 -37.13 7.61 -1.48
N GLY A 23 -38.10 8.36 -0.96
CA GLY A 23 -38.27 9.78 -1.25
C GLY A 23 -37.10 10.63 -0.76
N VAL A 24 -36.56 10.33 0.43
CA VAL A 24 -35.38 11.01 0.99
C VAL A 24 -34.14 10.74 0.12
N LEU A 25 -33.91 9.47 -0.24
CA LEU A 25 -32.78 9.08 -1.08
C LEU A 25 -32.85 9.67 -2.49
N GLN A 26 -34.06 9.82 -3.06
CA GLN A 26 -34.26 10.49 -4.34
C GLN A 26 -33.99 12.00 -4.25
N HIS A 27 -34.42 12.63 -3.17
CA HIS A 27 -34.13 14.05 -2.93
C HIS A 27 -32.63 14.29 -2.71
N GLU A 28 -31.95 13.42 -1.96
CA GLU A 28 -30.49 13.46 -1.79
C GLU A 28 -29.75 13.17 -3.10
N ALA A 29 -30.22 12.22 -3.92
CA ALA A 29 -29.64 11.93 -5.22
C ALA A 29 -29.84 13.08 -6.24
N ALA A 30 -30.93 13.85 -6.12
CA ALA A 30 -31.19 15.03 -6.95
C ALA A 30 -30.40 16.27 -6.49
N ALA A 31 -30.12 16.37 -5.18
CA ALA A 31 -29.33 17.47 -4.59
C ALA A 31 -27.82 17.20 -4.59
N ALA A 32 -27.40 15.94 -4.67
CA ALA A 32 -26.00 15.58 -4.83
C ALA A 32 -25.54 15.95 -6.25
N PRO A 33 -24.37 16.60 -6.42
CA PRO A 33 -23.68 16.59 -7.71
C PRO A 33 -23.55 15.13 -8.18
N PRO A 34 -23.51 14.83 -9.49
CA PRO A 34 -23.37 13.47 -10.01
C PRO A 34 -22.03 12.88 -9.56
N LEU A 35 -22.01 12.37 -8.34
CA LEU A 35 -20.94 11.69 -7.67
C LEU A 35 -21.47 10.28 -7.45
N ALA A 36 -20.78 9.32 -8.06
CA ALA A 36 -20.94 7.88 -7.81
C ALA A 36 -21.96 7.09 -8.66
N ALA A 37 -22.23 7.49 -9.89
CA ALA A 37 -22.52 6.51 -10.94
C ALA A 37 -21.20 6.07 -11.60
N GLY A 38 -20.45 5.22 -10.91
CA GLY A 38 -19.64 4.16 -11.54
C GLY A 38 -18.45 4.48 -12.44
N GLU A 39 -18.11 5.73 -12.76
CA GLU A 39 -16.88 5.99 -13.51
C GLU A 39 -15.66 5.97 -12.58
N ARG A 40 -15.15 4.76 -12.34
CA ARG A 40 -13.81 4.53 -11.80
C ARG A 40 -12.81 5.03 -12.86
N ARG A 41 -12.68 6.35 -13.00
CA ARG A 41 -11.72 6.99 -13.90
C ARG A 41 -10.34 6.44 -13.53
N GLU A 42 -9.77 5.61 -14.40
CA GLU A 42 -8.42 5.12 -14.23
C GLU A 42 -7.51 6.33 -14.06
N LYS A 43 -7.00 6.53 -12.83
CA LYS A 43 -6.08 7.62 -12.56
C LYS A 43 -4.85 7.35 -13.42
N LYS A 44 -4.57 8.23 -14.37
CA LYS A 44 -3.32 8.14 -15.14
C LYS A 44 -2.17 8.33 -14.16
N TRP A 45 -1.02 7.72 -14.41
CA TRP A 45 0.17 7.83 -13.55
C TRP A 45 0.57 9.29 -13.31
N LYS A 46 0.28 10.19 -14.27
CA LYS A 46 0.43 11.63 -14.12
C LYS A 46 -0.50 12.25 -13.07
N ASP A 47 -1.73 11.76 -12.97
CA ASP A 47 -2.72 12.23 -11.98
C ASP A 47 -2.30 11.82 -10.56
N VAL A 48 -1.63 10.68 -10.42
CA VAL A 48 -1.08 10.19 -9.14
C VAL A 48 0.09 11.08 -8.69
N ILE A 49 1.03 11.40 -9.57
CA ILE A 49 2.16 12.28 -9.23
C ILE A 49 1.68 13.72 -8.96
N ALA A 50 0.64 14.16 -9.67
CA ALA A 50 0.07 15.49 -9.51
C ALA A 50 -0.79 15.65 -8.24
N ASP A 51 -1.24 14.57 -7.60
CA ASP A 51 -2.12 14.62 -6.44
C ASP A 51 -1.36 15.08 -5.17
N PRO A 52 -1.64 16.29 -4.62
CA PRO A 52 -0.89 16.86 -3.50
C PRO A 52 -0.99 16.03 -2.21
N THR A 53 -2.01 15.17 -2.07
CA THR A 53 -2.18 14.32 -0.87
C THR A 53 -1.15 13.20 -0.79
N ILE A 54 -0.59 12.77 -1.91
CA ILE A 54 0.36 11.65 -1.98
C ILE A 54 1.77 12.05 -2.39
N ARG A 55 2.00 13.32 -2.77
CA ARG A 55 3.33 13.83 -3.14
C ARG A 55 4.38 13.62 -2.06
N MET A 56 4.05 13.93 -0.80
CA MET A 56 5.00 13.79 0.31
C MET A 56 5.36 12.31 0.59
N PRO A 57 4.38 11.38 0.72
CA PRO A 57 4.67 9.95 0.77
C PRO A 57 5.49 9.45 -0.42
N LEU A 58 5.20 9.91 -1.64
CA LEU A 58 5.94 9.52 -2.84
C LEU A 58 7.40 9.98 -2.80
N ILE A 59 7.67 11.20 -2.34
CA ILE A 59 9.04 11.71 -2.19
C ILE A 59 9.79 10.90 -1.12
N MET A 60 9.15 10.61 0.01
CA MET A 60 9.75 9.76 1.06
C MET A 60 10.10 8.37 0.54
N LEU A 61 9.18 7.73 -0.21
CA LEU A 61 9.42 6.43 -0.83
C LEU A 61 10.57 6.48 -1.83
N LEU A 62 10.62 7.53 -2.67
CA LEU A 62 11.69 7.72 -3.64
C LEU A 62 13.04 7.88 -2.94
N VAL A 63 13.15 8.80 -1.98
CA VAL A 63 14.39 9.04 -1.23
C VAL A 63 14.83 7.78 -0.49
N LEU A 64 13.90 7.06 0.13
CA LEU A 64 14.19 5.81 0.84
C LEU A 64 14.72 4.73 -0.11
N HIS A 65 14.04 4.47 -1.23
CA HIS A 65 14.47 3.47 -2.21
C HIS A 65 15.80 3.85 -2.88
N THR A 66 15.98 5.11 -3.23
CA THR A 66 17.24 5.60 -3.79
C THR A 66 18.36 5.47 -2.77
N GLY A 67 18.15 5.84 -1.51
CA GLY A 67 19.13 5.66 -0.44
C GLY A 67 19.49 4.19 -0.21
N GLN A 68 18.50 3.29 -0.23
CA GLN A 68 18.74 1.85 -0.15
C GLN A 68 19.63 1.35 -1.28
N GLN A 69 19.37 1.75 -2.53
CA GLN A 69 20.19 1.35 -3.68
C GLN A 69 21.60 1.94 -3.63
N LEU A 70 21.71 3.23 -3.30
CA LEU A 70 22.99 3.95 -3.20
C LEU A 70 23.86 3.49 -2.03
N SER A 71 23.31 2.80 -1.03
CA SER A 71 24.09 2.14 0.02
C SER A 71 25.10 1.12 -0.52
N GLY A 72 24.94 0.69 -1.78
CA GLY A 72 25.83 -0.27 -2.43
C GLY A 72 25.54 -1.72 -2.02
N ILE A 73 24.47 -1.99 -1.28
CA ILE A 73 24.11 -3.34 -0.82
C ILE A 73 23.99 -4.34 -1.98
N ASN A 74 23.45 -3.93 -3.13
CA ASN A 74 23.36 -4.80 -4.30
C ASN A 74 24.73 -5.09 -4.91
N GLY A 75 25.64 -4.12 -4.92
CA GLY A 75 27.03 -4.34 -5.30
C GLY A 75 27.74 -5.29 -4.33
N LEU A 76 27.54 -5.11 -3.03
CA LEU A 76 28.09 -6.00 -2.01
C LEU A 76 27.60 -7.44 -2.19
N MET A 77 26.29 -7.64 -2.40
CA MET A 77 25.73 -8.98 -2.60
C MET A 77 26.27 -9.62 -3.89
N GLN A 78 26.33 -8.86 -4.98
CA GLN A 78 26.79 -9.36 -6.28
C GLN A 78 28.30 -9.67 -6.31
N PHE A 79 29.12 -8.89 -5.61
CA PHE A 79 30.58 -9.06 -5.56
C PHE A 79 31.08 -9.71 -4.26
N SER A 80 30.19 -10.18 -3.39
CA SER A 80 30.53 -10.75 -2.09
C SER A 80 31.54 -11.88 -2.18
N THR A 81 31.39 -12.80 -3.12
CA THR A 81 32.31 -13.91 -3.34
C THR A 81 33.71 -13.41 -3.73
N GLY A 82 33.79 -12.41 -4.62
CA GLY A 82 35.05 -11.78 -5.00
C GLY A 82 35.70 -11.03 -3.84
N PHE A 83 34.90 -10.32 -3.03
CA PHE A 83 35.36 -9.66 -1.82
C PHE A 83 35.97 -10.65 -0.82
N PHE A 84 35.26 -11.75 -0.52
CA PHE A 84 35.76 -12.77 0.40
C PHE A 84 36.94 -13.57 -0.16
N SER A 85 36.98 -13.79 -1.48
CA SER A 85 38.15 -14.37 -2.15
C SER A 85 39.39 -13.48 -1.99
N ASN A 86 39.24 -12.17 -2.19
CA ASN A 86 40.32 -11.21 -2.01
C ASN A 86 40.71 -11.03 -0.54
N ALA A 87 39.77 -11.27 0.39
CA ALA A 87 40.04 -11.27 1.82
C ALA A 87 40.77 -12.53 2.31
N GLY A 88 41.03 -13.50 1.43
CA GLY A 88 41.77 -14.73 1.76
C GLY A 88 40.93 -15.85 2.36
N LEU A 89 39.59 -15.84 2.16
CA LEU A 89 38.79 -17.02 2.50
C LEU A 89 39.07 -18.16 1.51
N ASP A 90 39.43 -19.33 2.04
CA ASP A 90 39.58 -20.57 1.25
C ASP A 90 38.28 -20.98 0.54
N ASN A 91 37.12 -20.68 1.14
CA ASN A 91 35.81 -20.90 0.53
C ASN A 91 34.94 -19.63 0.60
N PRO A 92 35.05 -18.74 -0.41
CA PRO A 92 34.32 -17.47 -0.45
C PRO A 92 32.80 -17.62 -0.48
N ALA A 93 32.29 -18.76 -0.95
CA ALA A 93 30.86 -19.04 -0.98
C ALA A 93 30.26 -19.13 0.43
N VAL A 94 31.05 -19.60 1.41
CA VAL A 94 30.63 -19.63 2.83
C VAL A 94 30.46 -18.21 3.38
N GLY A 95 31.35 -17.28 3.01
CA GLY A 95 31.23 -15.87 3.38
C GLY A 95 29.97 -15.22 2.80
N THR A 96 29.70 -15.45 1.51
CA THR A 96 28.46 -14.97 0.86
C THR A 96 27.20 -15.56 1.50
N LEU A 97 27.21 -16.86 1.81
CA LEU A 97 26.10 -17.51 2.51
C LEU A 97 25.86 -16.89 3.89
N LEU A 98 26.92 -16.61 4.64
CA LEU A 98 26.86 -15.93 5.94
C LEU A 98 26.22 -14.53 5.82
N VAL A 99 26.64 -13.74 4.84
CA VAL A 99 26.02 -12.42 4.58
C VAL A 99 24.53 -12.57 4.27
N GLY A 100 24.14 -13.56 3.47
CA GLY A 100 22.73 -13.87 3.20
C GLY A 100 21.96 -14.27 4.45
N CYS A 101 22.53 -15.12 5.30
CA CYS A 101 21.93 -15.53 6.57
C CYS A 101 21.75 -14.34 7.52
N VAL A 102 22.76 -13.50 7.66
CA VAL A 102 22.69 -12.28 8.50
C VAL A 102 21.62 -11.33 7.95
N ASN A 103 21.58 -11.09 6.64
CA ASN A 103 20.56 -10.27 6.01
C ASN A 103 19.14 -10.79 6.27
N GLY A 104 18.93 -12.10 6.10
CA GLY A 104 17.64 -12.75 6.38
C GLY A 104 17.24 -12.68 7.85
N LEU A 105 18.19 -12.90 8.77
CA LEU A 105 17.96 -12.83 10.21
C LEU A 105 17.57 -11.40 10.64
N PHE A 106 18.28 -10.38 10.18
CA PHE A 106 17.93 -8.99 10.44
C PHE A 106 16.60 -8.60 9.80
N THR A 107 16.29 -9.13 8.62
CA THR A 107 14.98 -8.91 7.98
C THR A 107 13.84 -9.51 8.81
N ALA A 108 14.02 -10.75 9.30
CA ALA A 108 13.04 -11.38 10.18
C ALA A 108 12.87 -10.61 11.50
N ALA A 109 13.98 -10.19 12.11
CA ALA A 109 13.96 -9.35 13.31
C ALA A 109 13.25 -8.01 13.06
N ALA A 110 13.50 -7.36 11.92
CA ALA A 110 12.83 -6.12 11.52
C ALA A 110 11.32 -6.31 11.34
N ILE A 111 10.88 -7.45 10.77
CA ILE A 111 9.45 -7.78 10.64
C ILE A 111 8.79 -7.96 12.02
N LEU A 112 9.44 -8.66 12.95
CA LEU A 112 8.90 -8.81 14.31
C LEU A 112 8.88 -7.47 15.06
N LEU A 113 9.88 -6.62 14.79
CA LEU A 113 10.03 -5.32 15.42
C LEU A 113 8.99 -4.32 14.91
N ILE A 114 8.69 -4.29 13.61
CA ILE A 114 7.67 -3.38 13.04
C ILE A 114 6.26 -3.71 13.55
N GLU A 115 5.97 -4.99 13.82
CA GLU A 115 4.71 -5.39 14.46
C GLU A 115 4.61 -4.89 15.91
N ARG A 116 5.73 -4.84 16.64
CA ARG A 116 5.81 -4.39 18.03
C ARG A 116 5.79 -2.87 18.19
N LEU A 117 6.46 -2.12 17.32
CA LEU A 117 6.50 -0.64 17.35
C LEU A 117 5.20 0.00 16.85
N GLY A 118 4.33 -0.77 16.22
CA GLY A 118 2.97 -0.38 15.88
C GLY A 118 2.88 0.33 14.52
N ARG A 119 1.85 -0.05 13.76
CA ARG A 119 1.48 0.51 12.43
C ARG A 119 1.09 2.01 12.45
N ARG A 120 1.22 2.70 13.60
CA ARG A 120 0.65 4.02 13.86
C ARG A 120 1.32 5.17 13.09
N THR A 121 2.51 4.98 12.53
CA THR A 121 3.19 5.98 11.69
C THR A 121 2.75 5.95 10.22
N LEU A 122 1.91 4.98 9.81
CA LEU A 122 1.47 4.84 8.41
C LEU A 122 0.06 5.39 8.11
N LEU A 123 -0.65 5.91 9.13
CA LEU A 123 -2.05 6.33 9.05
C LEU A 123 -2.32 7.75 9.61
N LEU A 124 -1.27 8.52 9.90
CA LEU A 124 -1.31 9.94 10.25
C LEU A 124 -0.33 10.69 9.36
#